data_AF-A0A1V5S7R6-F1
#
_entry.id   AF-A0A1V5S7R6-F1
#
_cell.length_a   1.000
_cell.length_b   1.000
_cell.length_c   1.000
_cell.angle_alpha   90.00
_cell.angle_beta   90.00
_cell.angle_gamma   90.00
#
_symmetry.space_group_name_H-M   'P 1'
#
loop_
_entity.id
_entity.type
_entity.pdbx_description
1 polymer ?
#
loop_
_entity_poly.entity_id
_entity_poly.type
_entity_poly.pdbx_seq_one_letter_code
_entity_poly.pdbx_strand_id
1 'polypeptide(L)'
;MGARGGMVAPDETTISYIKGREFAPKGEDWNKAISYWKTLYSDSDAVFDKEINFDAQDIEPMITYGTNPGMGMSINSSIPSIDSIPEAGRESFTKSIEYMGFKSGEKLNGKPIDYVFIGSCTNGRIEDFRLFTSYIKGKRKADNVVAWLVPGSWMVAKQIKDEGLDKILKDAGFELRQPGCSACLAMNDDKVPEGKYAVSTSNRNFEGRQGPGSRTILAGPLVAAAAAITGKITDPREK
;
A
#
# COMPACT_ATOMS: atom_id res chain seq x y z
N MET A 1 -10.86 10.73 2.98
CA MET A 1 -10.41 11.85 3.83
C MET A 1 -9.97 12.98 2.90
N GLY A 2 -10.82 13.99 2.67
CA GLY A 2 -10.55 15.11 1.75
C GLY A 2 -9.81 16.28 2.43
N ALA A 3 -8.89 15.99 3.34
CA ALA A 3 -8.15 17.01 4.08
C ALA A 3 -7.22 17.81 3.15
N ARG A 4 -6.95 19.07 3.48
CA ARG A 4 -6.03 19.94 2.72
C ARG A 4 -4.57 19.47 2.82
N GLY A 5 -4.20 18.84 3.93
CA GLY A 5 -2.86 18.32 4.17
C GLY A 5 -2.84 17.35 5.35
N GLY A 6 -1.79 16.55 5.44
CA GLY A 6 -1.45 15.75 6.61
C GLY A 6 -0.08 16.18 7.11
N MET A 7 0.07 16.32 8.42
CA MET A 7 1.30 16.77 9.05
C MET A 7 1.67 15.81 10.19
N VAL A 8 2.96 15.56 10.32
CA VAL A 8 3.55 14.80 11.43
C VAL A 8 4.65 15.68 12.00
N ALA A 9 4.61 15.93 13.30
CA ALA A 9 5.66 16.70 13.97
C ALA A 9 7.01 15.96 13.83
N PRO A 10 8.11 16.68 13.55
CA PRO A 10 9.41 16.05 13.41
C PRO A 10 9.89 15.53 14.76
N ASP A 11 10.46 14.33 14.72
CA ASP A 11 11.02 13.63 15.86
C ASP A 11 12.45 13.14 15.55
N GLU A 12 13.04 12.37 16.47
CA GLU A 12 14.38 11.81 16.28
C GLU A 12 14.44 10.84 15.08
N THR A 13 13.35 10.14 14.75
CA THR A 13 13.26 9.31 13.54
C THR A 13 13.36 10.17 12.28
N THR A 14 12.65 11.29 12.25
CA THR A 14 12.69 12.26 11.15
C THR A 14 14.08 12.85 11.00
N ILE A 15 14.70 13.30 12.09
CA ILE A 15 16.06 13.86 12.10
C ILE A 15 17.07 12.82 11.61
N SER A 16 16.98 11.59 12.12
CA SER A 16 17.85 10.47 11.72
C SER A 16 17.69 10.12 10.25
N TYR A 17 16.45 10.15 9.73
CA TYR A 17 16.19 9.91 8.32
C TYR A 17 16.86 10.95 7.42
N ILE A 18 16.86 12.23 7.81
CA ILE A 18 17.44 13.33 7.01
C ILE A 18 18.97 13.37 7.10
N LYS A 19 19.55 12.99 8.25
CA LYS A 19 20.99 13.13 8.53
C LYS A 19 21.87 12.50 7.45
N GLY A 20 22.78 13.30 6.89
CA GLY A 20 23.76 12.84 5.91
C GLY A 20 23.22 12.62 4.49
N ARG A 21 21.95 12.93 4.20
CA ARG A 21 21.43 12.95 2.83
C ARG A 21 22.07 14.09 2.02
N GLU A 22 22.07 13.93 0.70
CA GLU A 22 22.75 14.82 -0.26
C GLU A 22 22.48 16.31 -0.03
N PHE A 23 21.22 16.66 0.22
CA PHE A 23 20.75 18.04 0.43
C PHE A 23 20.46 18.38 1.89
N ALA A 24 20.83 17.51 2.83
CA ALA A 24 20.69 17.83 4.24
C ALA A 24 21.66 18.96 4.62
N PRO A 25 21.27 19.89 5.51
CA PRO A 25 22.19 20.87 6.07
C PRO A 25 23.40 20.18 6.70
N LYS A 26 24.55 20.86 6.71
CA LYS A 26 25.82 20.30 7.21
C LYS A 26 26.42 21.21 8.27
N GLY A 27 27.29 20.66 9.12
CA GLY A 27 28.03 21.43 10.12
C GLY A 27 27.12 22.25 11.04
N GLU A 28 27.41 23.54 11.20
CA GLU A 28 26.62 24.44 12.05
C GLU A 28 25.17 24.61 11.58
N ASP A 29 24.92 24.61 10.28
CA ASP A 29 23.58 24.77 9.74
C ASP A 29 22.70 23.56 10.02
N TRP A 30 23.29 22.36 10.17
CA TRP A 30 22.59 21.19 10.68
C TRP A 30 22.11 21.38 12.11
N ASN A 31 22.97 21.90 12.99
CA ASN A 31 22.62 22.14 14.39
C ASN A 31 21.53 23.22 14.51
N LYS A 32 21.60 24.28 13.70
CA LYS A 32 20.56 25.31 13.61
C LYS A 32 19.23 24.74 13.11
N ALA A 33 19.27 23.92 12.05
CA ALA A 33 18.09 23.28 11.48
C ALA A 33 17.42 22.34 12.48
N ILE A 34 18.17 21.48 13.18
CA ILE A 34 17.61 20.63 14.24
C ILE A 34 16.96 21.47 15.33
N SER A 35 17.64 22.52 15.79
CA SER A 35 17.13 23.39 16.87
C SER A 35 15.78 24.00 16.46
N TYR A 36 15.65 24.44 15.22
CA TYR A 36 14.39 24.94 14.66
C TYR A 36 13.34 23.84 14.47
N TRP A 37 13.69 22.70 13.88
CA TRP A 37 12.72 21.61 13.64
C TRP A 37 12.13 21.09 14.94
N LYS A 38 12.91 21.05 16.03
CA LYS A 38 12.43 20.67 17.35
C LYS A 38 11.38 21.62 17.93
N THR A 39 11.13 22.78 17.32
CA THR A 39 10.03 23.69 17.70
C THR A 39 8.78 23.51 16.84
N LEU A 40 8.77 22.61 15.85
CA LEU A 40 7.66 22.43 14.89
C LEU A 40 6.62 21.42 15.38
N TYR A 41 6.02 21.68 16.53
CA TYR A 41 4.91 20.89 17.08
C TYR A 41 3.79 21.82 17.54
N SER A 42 2.60 21.27 17.76
CA SER A 42 1.46 22.05 18.26
C SER A 42 1.72 22.54 19.69
N ASP A 43 1.33 23.78 19.98
CA ASP A 43 1.37 24.31 21.34
C ASP A 43 0.51 23.47 22.30
N SER A 44 0.85 23.47 23.60
CA SER A 44 0.16 22.63 24.60
C SER A 44 -1.31 23.02 24.82
N ASP A 45 -1.71 24.23 24.44
CA ASP A 45 -3.06 24.77 24.49
C ASP A 45 -3.75 24.80 23.12
N ALA A 46 -3.17 24.14 22.11
CA ALA A 46 -3.79 24.00 20.80
C ALA A 46 -5.16 23.31 20.90
N VAL A 47 -6.17 23.91 20.28
CA VAL A 47 -7.54 23.38 20.23
C VAL A 47 -7.77 22.72 18.87
N PHE A 48 -8.21 21.47 18.88
CA PHE A 48 -8.58 20.72 17.69
C PHE A 48 -10.10 20.60 17.61
N ASP A 49 -10.68 20.81 16.41
CA ASP A 49 -12.12 20.63 16.19
C ASP A 49 -12.59 19.20 16.52
N LYS A 50 -11.71 18.22 16.31
CA LYS A 50 -11.95 16.82 16.61
C LYS A 50 -10.64 16.09 16.87
N GLU A 51 -10.62 15.34 17.96
CA GLU A 51 -9.57 14.37 18.27
C GLU A 51 -10.11 12.95 18.07
N ILE A 52 -9.32 12.11 17.40
CA ILE A 52 -9.68 10.71 17.14
C ILE A 52 -8.50 9.85 17.54
N ASN A 53 -8.72 8.96 18.51
CA ASN A 53 -7.70 8.07 19.03
C ASN A 53 -7.90 6.67 18.46
N PHE A 54 -6.79 6.04 18.07
CA PHE A 54 -6.77 4.68 17.53
C PHE A 54 -5.67 3.89 18.22
N ASP A 55 -6.02 2.74 18.78
CA ASP A 55 -5.04 1.80 19.32
C ASP A 55 -4.46 0.96 18.18
N ALA A 56 -3.16 1.12 17.91
CA ALA A 56 -2.50 0.49 16.77
C ALA A 56 -2.56 -1.06 16.80
N GLN A 57 -2.62 -1.63 18.01
CA GLN A 57 -2.74 -3.08 18.22
C GLN A 57 -4.07 -3.67 17.71
N ASP A 58 -5.10 -2.85 17.58
CA ASP A 58 -6.42 -3.28 17.10
C ASP A 58 -6.48 -3.32 15.55
N ILE A 59 -5.45 -2.79 14.87
CA ILE A 59 -5.40 -2.73 13.41
C ILE A 59 -4.89 -4.07 12.86
N GLU A 60 -5.83 -4.86 12.35
CA GLU A 60 -5.53 -6.08 11.59
C GLU A 60 -4.97 -5.76 10.19
N PRO A 61 -4.42 -6.76 9.45
CA PRO A 61 -4.15 -6.60 8.02
C PRO A 61 -5.41 -6.16 7.27
N MET A 62 -5.32 -5.01 6.58
CA MET A 62 -6.46 -4.39 5.91
C MET A 62 -6.41 -4.58 4.39
N ILE A 63 -7.58 -4.64 3.78
CA ILE A 63 -7.79 -4.58 2.32
C ILE A 63 -8.95 -3.64 1.98
N THR A 64 -9.02 -3.15 0.74
CA THR A 64 -10.24 -2.51 0.24
C THR A 64 -11.15 -3.52 -0.45
N TYR A 65 -12.46 -3.40 -0.24
CA TYR A 65 -13.45 -4.25 -0.90
C TYR A 65 -14.22 -3.54 -2.03
N GLY A 66 -14.07 -2.22 -2.17
CA GLY A 66 -14.77 -1.42 -3.18
C GLY A 66 -13.81 -0.61 -4.05
N THR A 67 -14.32 0.43 -4.70
CA THR A 67 -13.61 1.24 -5.72
C THR A 67 -13.04 2.54 -5.16
N ASN A 68 -12.93 2.70 -3.85
CA ASN A 68 -12.21 3.83 -3.27
C ASN A 68 -11.53 3.45 -1.95
N PRO A 69 -10.48 4.18 -1.53
CA PRO A 69 -9.73 3.87 -0.31
C PRO A 69 -10.55 3.92 0.99
N GLY A 70 -11.71 4.60 1.00
CA GLY A 70 -12.61 4.63 2.17
C GLY A 70 -13.36 3.32 2.38
N MET A 71 -13.44 2.46 1.36
CA MET A 71 -14.08 1.14 1.43
C MET A 71 -13.07 0.08 1.90
N GLY A 72 -12.46 0.33 3.06
CA GLY A 72 -11.50 -0.56 3.71
C GLY A 72 -12.16 -1.48 4.74
N MET A 73 -11.62 -2.68 4.91
CA MET A 73 -12.01 -3.63 5.96
C MET A 73 -10.81 -4.50 6.37
N SER A 74 -10.89 -5.12 7.55
CA SER A 74 -9.95 -6.19 7.89
C SER A 74 -10.08 -7.33 6.89
N ILE A 75 -8.95 -7.94 6.52
CA ILE A 75 -8.91 -9.08 5.59
C ILE A 75 -9.77 -10.26 6.04
N ASN A 76 -10.00 -10.40 7.35
CA ASN A 76 -10.79 -11.48 7.95
C ASN A 76 -12.27 -11.13 8.11
N SER A 77 -12.64 -9.87 7.87
CA SER A 77 -14.02 -9.41 7.93
C SER A 77 -14.80 -9.74 6.64
N SER A 78 -16.11 -9.67 6.74
CA SER A 78 -17.02 -9.68 5.59
C SER A 78 -17.24 -8.27 5.07
N ILE A 79 -17.50 -8.16 3.77
CA ILE A 79 -18.00 -6.91 3.16
C ILE A 79 -19.27 -6.47 3.90
N PRO A 80 -19.42 -5.17 4.25
CA PRO A 80 -20.60 -4.69 4.97
C PRO A 80 -21.93 -5.10 4.31
N SER A 81 -22.96 -5.32 5.14
CA SER A 81 -24.33 -5.50 4.64
C SER A 81 -24.82 -4.17 4.04
N ILE A 82 -25.56 -4.22 2.92
CA ILE A 82 -26.23 -3.03 2.38
C ILE A 82 -27.11 -2.32 3.44
N ASP A 83 -27.68 -3.09 4.36
CA ASP A 83 -28.53 -2.57 5.43
C ASP A 83 -27.73 -1.74 6.45
N SER A 84 -26.43 -2.03 6.61
CA SER A 84 -25.51 -1.27 7.47
C SER A 84 -24.99 0.01 6.81
N ILE A 85 -25.24 0.21 5.52
CA ILE A 85 -24.86 1.42 4.80
C ILE A 85 -25.98 2.46 4.96
N PRO A 86 -25.65 3.71 5.37
CA PRO A 86 -26.60 4.81 5.40
C PRO A 86 -27.27 4.98 4.04
N GLU A 87 -28.58 5.29 4.03
CA GLU A 87 -29.39 5.37 2.81
C GLU A 87 -28.74 6.21 1.71
N ALA A 88 -28.21 7.39 2.07
CA ALA A 88 -27.54 8.30 1.16
C ALA A 88 -26.29 7.71 0.45
N GLY A 89 -25.68 6.66 1.01
CA GLY A 89 -24.50 5.99 0.46
C GLY A 89 -24.80 4.68 -0.27
N ARG A 90 -26.03 4.15 -0.21
CA ARG A 90 -26.37 2.81 -0.71
C ARG A 90 -26.15 2.66 -2.21
N GLU A 91 -26.53 3.64 -3.01
CA GLU A 91 -26.35 3.57 -4.47
C GLU A 91 -24.85 3.50 -4.85
N SER A 92 -24.03 4.36 -4.25
CA SER A 92 -22.58 4.37 -4.49
C SER A 92 -21.93 3.06 -4.03
N PHE A 93 -22.38 2.51 -2.90
CA PHE A 93 -21.91 1.23 -2.40
C PHE A 93 -22.25 0.10 -3.39
N THR A 94 -23.51 0.00 -3.82
CA THR A 94 -23.97 -1.03 -4.76
C THR A 94 -23.17 -1.01 -6.05
N LYS A 95 -23.01 0.16 -6.69
CA LYS A 95 -22.19 0.31 -7.92
C LYS A 95 -20.75 -0.16 -7.72
N SER A 96 -20.15 0.22 -6.58
CA SER A 96 -18.76 -0.14 -6.27
C SER A 96 -18.58 -1.65 -6.12
N ILE A 97 -19.50 -2.32 -5.42
CA ILE A 97 -19.46 -3.77 -5.20
C ILE A 97 -19.74 -4.53 -6.49
N GLU A 98 -20.70 -4.07 -7.30
CA GLU A 98 -21.01 -4.64 -8.62
C GLU A 98 -19.83 -4.53 -9.58
N TYR A 99 -19.17 -3.36 -9.64
CA TYR A 99 -17.95 -3.18 -10.43
C TYR A 99 -16.87 -4.18 -10.01
N MET A 100 -16.66 -4.32 -8.69
CA MET A 100 -15.72 -5.28 -8.12
C MET A 100 -16.16 -6.74 -8.30
N GLY A 101 -17.39 -7.02 -8.72
CA GLY A 101 -17.91 -8.38 -8.87
C GLY A 101 -18.03 -9.13 -7.55
N PHE A 102 -18.23 -8.41 -6.44
CA PHE A 102 -18.43 -8.99 -5.12
C PHE A 102 -19.91 -8.97 -4.71
N LYS A 103 -20.21 -9.58 -3.55
CA LYS A 103 -21.52 -9.52 -2.91
C LYS A 103 -21.43 -8.94 -1.51
N SER A 104 -22.51 -8.31 -1.08
CA SER A 104 -22.65 -7.87 0.31
C SER A 104 -22.56 -9.09 1.26
N GLY A 105 -21.81 -8.95 2.37
CA GLY A 105 -21.54 -10.04 3.32
C GLY A 105 -20.44 -11.03 2.88
N GLU A 106 -19.94 -10.94 1.65
CA GLU A 106 -18.90 -11.85 1.14
C GLU A 106 -17.58 -11.68 1.91
N LYS A 107 -16.87 -12.80 2.16
CA LYS A 107 -15.49 -12.78 2.64
C LYS A 107 -14.52 -12.80 1.46
N LEU A 108 -13.48 -11.98 1.55
CA LEU A 108 -12.48 -11.88 0.48
C LEU A 108 -11.24 -12.74 0.73
N ASN A 109 -10.93 -13.10 1.99
CA ASN A 109 -9.86 -14.07 2.26
C ASN A 109 -10.13 -15.39 1.52
N GLY A 110 -9.13 -15.89 0.80
CA GLY A 110 -9.21 -17.04 -0.07
C GLY A 110 -9.65 -16.74 -1.52
N LYS A 111 -10.08 -15.52 -1.85
CA LYS A 111 -10.53 -15.18 -3.20
C LYS A 111 -9.34 -15.16 -4.18
N PRO A 112 -9.40 -15.89 -5.32
CA PRO A 112 -8.33 -15.90 -6.31
C PRO A 112 -8.03 -14.51 -6.86
N ILE A 113 -6.76 -14.28 -7.18
CA ILE A 113 -6.27 -13.03 -7.79
C ILE A 113 -5.41 -13.34 -9.00
N ASP A 114 -5.26 -12.35 -9.87
CA ASP A 114 -4.52 -12.50 -11.13
C ASP A 114 -3.22 -11.68 -11.11
N TYR A 115 -3.24 -10.52 -10.44
CA TYR A 115 -2.11 -9.59 -10.40
C TYR A 115 -1.73 -9.20 -8.97
N VAL A 116 -0.43 -9.00 -8.77
CA VAL A 116 0.11 -8.29 -7.60
C VAL A 116 0.95 -7.12 -8.07
N PHE A 117 0.66 -5.93 -7.54
CA PHE A 117 1.48 -4.75 -7.76
C PHE A 117 2.07 -4.28 -6.43
N ILE A 118 3.39 -4.22 -6.35
CA ILE A 118 4.10 -3.57 -5.25
C ILE A 118 4.98 -2.46 -5.81
N GLY A 119 4.75 -1.23 -5.35
CA GLY A 119 5.60 -0.12 -5.74
C GLY A 119 4.89 1.22 -5.84
N SER A 120 5.51 2.11 -6.63
CA SER A 120 5.19 3.54 -6.81
C SER A 120 5.70 4.45 -5.69
N CYS A 121 5.37 5.75 -5.79
CA CYS A 121 5.78 6.77 -4.83
C CYS A 121 5.22 6.57 -3.41
N THR A 122 4.16 5.77 -3.22
CA THR A 122 3.56 5.56 -1.88
C THR A 122 4.13 4.35 -1.15
N ASN A 123 4.30 3.21 -1.84
CA ASN A 123 4.75 1.95 -1.23
C ASN A 123 5.79 1.22 -2.08
N GLY A 124 6.76 1.99 -2.58
CA GLY A 124 7.95 1.49 -3.27
C GLY A 124 9.25 1.85 -2.56
N ARG A 125 9.22 2.08 -1.24
CA ARG A 125 10.41 2.38 -0.42
C ARG A 125 11.18 1.10 -0.11
N ILE A 126 12.43 1.23 0.32
CA ILE A 126 13.26 0.06 0.63
C ILE A 126 12.64 -0.80 1.75
N GLU A 127 11.97 -0.17 2.73
CA GLU A 127 11.26 -0.87 3.80
C GLU A 127 10.11 -1.73 3.28
N ASP A 128 9.38 -1.27 2.26
CA ASP A 128 8.29 -2.04 1.64
C ASP A 128 8.86 -3.32 0.98
N PHE A 129 10.01 -3.22 0.30
CA PHE A 129 10.71 -4.36 -0.31
C PHE A 129 11.35 -5.29 0.73
N ARG A 130 11.89 -4.78 1.83
CA ARG A 130 12.39 -5.59 2.96
C ARG A 130 11.26 -6.42 3.57
N LEU A 131 10.10 -5.82 3.81
CA LEU A 131 8.92 -6.55 4.30
C LEU A 131 8.49 -7.63 3.31
N PHE A 132 8.32 -7.28 2.03
CA PHE A 132 7.93 -8.23 0.99
C PHE A 132 8.90 -9.41 0.88
N THR A 133 10.21 -9.14 0.81
CA THR A 133 11.26 -10.17 0.68
C THR A 133 11.38 -11.05 1.92
N SER A 134 11.18 -10.48 3.13
CA SER A 134 11.16 -11.25 4.37
C SER A 134 10.05 -12.32 4.37
N TYR A 135 8.89 -12.01 3.78
CA TYR A 135 7.76 -12.94 3.71
C TYR A 135 7.95 -14.03 2.66
N ILE A 136 8.47 -13.69 1.48
CA ILE A 136 8.59 -14.63 0.34
C ILE A 136 9.84 -15.50 0.41
N LYS A 137 10.82 -15.19 1.28
CA LYS A 137 12.10 -15.90 1.34
C LYS A 137 11.88 -17.40 1.51
N GLY A 138 12.44 -18.20 0.59
CA GLY A 138 12.27 -19.66 0.57
C GLY A 138 10.93 -20.16 0.02
N LYS A 139 10.07 -19.26 -0.49
CA LYS A 139 8.79 -19.58 -1.13
C LYS A 139 8.85 -19.33 -2.64
N ARG A 140 7.81 -19.71 -3.37
CA ARG A 140 7.68 -19.49 -4.82
C ARG A 140 6.40 -18.71 -5.14
N LYS A 141 6.50 -17.78 -6.07
CA LYS A 141 5.34 -17.06 -6.64
C LYS A 141 4.35 -18.07 -7.21
N ALA A 142 3.06 -17.81 -7.01
CA ALA A 142 2.01 -18.61 -7.64
C ALA A 142 2.05 -18.49 -9.18
N ASP A 143 1.74 -19.59 -9.86
CA ASP A 143 1.78 -19.67 -11.33
C ASP A 143 0.70 -18.79 -11.97
N ASN A 144 -0.45 -18.64 -11.32
CA ASN A 144 -1.57 -17.83 -11.80
C ASN A 144 -1.39 -16.32 -11.57
N VAL A 145 -0.31 -15.88 -10.91
CA VAL A 145 -0.10 -14.47 -10.56
C VAL A 145 0.95 -13.82 -11.44
N VAL A 146 0.57 -12.70 -12.06
CA VAL A 146 1.52 -11.75 -12.64
C VAL A 146 1.92 -10.73 -11.58
N ALA A 147 3.21 -10.65 -11.26
CA ALA A 147 3.72 -9.75 -10.22
C ALA A 147 4.53 -8.60 -10.83
N TRP A 148 4.17 -7.37 -10.48
CA TRP A 148 4.86 -6.15 -10.89
C TRP A 148 5.49 -5.47 -9.68
N LEU A 149 6.80 -5.61 -9.58
CA LEU A 149 7.61 -5.06 -8.48
C LEU A 149 8.34 -3.82 -8.98
N VAL A 150 7.94 -2.64 -8.51
CA VAL A 150 8.39 -1.35 -9.04
C VAL A 150 9.00 -0.49 -7.93
N PRO A 151 10.33 -0.34 -7.87
CA PRO A 151 10.97 0.53 -6.89
C PRO A 151 10.49 1.98 -7.04
N GLY A 152 10.33 2.69 -5.92
CA GLY A 152 9.85 4.08 -5.91
C GLY A 152 10.87 5.08 -6.47
N SER A 153 12.15 4.70 -6.55
CA SER A 153 13.22 5.50 -7.13
C SER A 153 14.42 4.65 -7.54
N TRP A 154 15.33 5.24 -8.31
CA TRP A 154 16.63 4.63 -8.62
C TRP A 154 17.49 4.39 -7.38
N MET A 155 17.37 5.23 -6.35
CA MET A 155 18.05 5.05 -5.08
C MET A 155 17.58 3.78 -4.38
N VAL A 156 16.26 3.53 -4.36
CA VAL A 156 15.70 2.28 -3.82
C VAL A 156 16.12 1.08 -4.65
N ALA A 157 16.08 1.18 -5.99
CA ALA A 157 16.51 0.09 -6.87
C ALA A 157 17.99 -0.30 -6.64
N LYS A 158 18.85 0.69 -6.36
CA LYS A 158 20.24 0.45 -5.97
C LYS A 158 20.32 -0.24 -4.59
N GLN A 159 19.60 0.27 -3.59
CA GLN A 159 19.58 -0.33 -2.24
C GLN A 159 19.09 -1.78 -2.25
N ILE A 160 18.08 -2.11 -3.07
CA ILE A 160 17.59 -3.49 -3.25
C ILE A 160 18.73 -4.42 -3.70
N LYS A 161 19.61 -3.97 -4.61
CA LYS A 161 20.77 -4.74 -5.06
C LYS A 161 21.87 -4.79 -4.01
N ASP A 162 22.18 -3.66 -3.38
CA ASP A 162 23.22 -3.55 -2.35
C ASP A 162 22.90 -4.45 -1.13
N GLU A 163 21.61 -4.60 -0.79
CA GLU A 163 21.12 -5.48 0.28
C GLU A 163 20.88 -6.93 -0.17
N GLY A 164 21.05 -7.25 -1.45
CA GLY A 164 20.85 -8.59 -2.01
C GLY A 164 19.39 -9.05 -2.05
N LEU A 165 18.44 -8.12 -1.95
CA LEU A 165 17.01 -8.39 -1.99
C LEU A 165 16.57 -8.85 -3.40
N ASP A 166 17.24 -8.38 -4.44
CA ASP A 166 17.05 -8.81 -5.83
C ASP A 166 17.24 -10.33 -6.02
N LYS A 167 18.20 -10.92 -5.30
CA LYS A 167 18.44 -12.37 -5.32
C LYS A 167 17.27 -13.13 -4.70
N ILE A 168 16.77 -12.67 -3.54
CA ILE A 168 15.60 -13.26 -2.88
C ILE A 168 14.37 -13.21 -3.81
N LEU A 169 14.16 -12.08 -4.47
CA LEU A 169 13.08 -11.92 -5.46
C LEU A 169 13.22 -12.92 -6.60
N LYS A 170 14.40 -12.99 -7.23
CA LYS A 170 14.68 -13.92 -8.34
C LYS A 170 14.51 -15.37 -7.91
N ASP A 171 15.03 -15.75 -6.75
CA ASP A 171 14.92 -17.09 -6.19
C ASP A 171 13.48 -17.48 -5.90
N ALA A 172 12.59 -16.52 -5.63
CA ALA A 172 11.17 -16.76 -5.46
C ALA A 172 10.36 -16.67 -6.78
N GLY A 173 11.01 -16.37 -7.91
CA GLY A 173 10.37 -16.26 -9.24
C GLY A 173 9.76 -14.89 -9.54
N PHE A 174 10.28 -13.84 -8.91
CA PHE A 174 9.89 -12.45 -9.15
C PHE A 174 10.95 -11.70 -9.94
N GLU A 175 10.50 -10.70 -10.70
CA GLU A 175 11.37 -9.80 -11.45
C GLU A 175 11.12 -8.36 -11.04
N LEU A 176 12.20 -7.59 -10.90
CA LEU A 176 12.13 -6.15 -10.67
C LEU A 176 11.95 -5.41 -11.98
N ARG A 177 11.03 -4.46 -11.97
CA ARG A 177 10.87 -3.48 -13.03
C ARG A 177 11.69 -2.23 -12.75
N GLN A 178 11.84 -1.40 -13.77
CA GLN A 178 12.47 -0.09 -13.61
C GLN A 178 11.62 0.83 -12.74
N PRO A 179 12.24 1.74 -11.97
CA PRO A 179 11.51 2.72 -11.18
C PRO A 179 10.59 3.58 -12.05
N GLY A 180 9.34 3.77 -11.60
CA GLY A 180 8.35 4.57 -12.33
C GLY A 180 6.95 4.50 -11.73
N CYS A 181 5.99 5.23 -12.31
CA CYS A 181 4.60 5.20 -11.85
C CYS A 181 3.92 3.84 -12.15
N SER A 182 4.24 3.21 -13.29
CA SER A 182 3.71 1.90 -13.68
C SER A 182 2.19 1.80 -13.47
N ALA A 183 1.67 0.66 -13.02
CA ALA A 183 0.26 0.42 -12.77
C ALA A 183 -0.33 1.29 -11.65
N CYS A 184 0.46 2.05 -10.88
CA CYS A 184 -0.10 3.04 -9.94
C CYS A 184 -0.79 4.19 -10.69
N LEU A 185 -0.36 4.51 -11.91
CA LEU A 185 -0.98 5.49 -12.80
C LEU A 185 -1.58 4.85 -14.08
N ALA A 186 -1.03 3.70 -14.51
CA ALA A 186 -1.42 2.93 -15.68
C ALA A 186 -1.44 3.73 -17.00
N MET A 187 -0.54 4.71 -17.11
CA MET A 187 -0.29 5.46 -18.36
C MET A 187 0.69 4.77 -19.30
N ASN A 188 1.30 3.67 -18.87
CA ASN A 188 2.13 2.79 -19.68
C ASN A 188 1.36 1.47 -19.97
N ASP A 189 2.06 0.48 -20.52
CA ASP A 189 1.47 -0.83 -20.84
C ASP A 189 1.18 -1.71 -19.61
N ASP A 190 1.51 -1.24 -18.40
CA ASP A 190 1.19 -1.95 -17.15
C ASP A 190 -0.27 -1.73 -16.78
N LYS A 191 -1.17 -2.35 -17.55
CA LYS A 191 -2.62 -2.32 -17.37
C LYS A 191 -3.14 -3.69 -17.00
N VAL A 192 -3.83 -3.75 -15.87
CA VAL A 192 -4.58 -4.92 -15.44
C VAL A 192 -5.77 -5.09 -16.40
N PRO A 193 -5.94 -6.25 -17.04
CA PRO A 193 -7.05 -6.47 -17.97
C PRO A 193 -8.44 -6.39 -17.29
N GLU A 194 -9.46 -6.19 -18.11
CA GLU A 194 -10.85 -6.13 -17.65
C GLU A 194 -11.26 -7.39 -16.87
N GLY A 195 -11.96 -7.19 -15.75
CA GLY A 195 -12.48 -8.26 -14.89
C GLY A 195 -11.44 -8.95 -14.02
N LYS A 196 -10.14 -8.68 -14.22
CA LYS A 196 -9.04 -9.28 -13.45
C LYS A 196 -8.86 -8.60 -12.10
N TYR A 197 -8.50 -9.39 -11.10
CA TYR A 197 -8.25 -8.92 -9.74
C TYR A 197 -6.79 -8.62 -9.51
N ALA A 198 -6.50 -7.44 -8.97
CA ALA A 198 -5.17 -7.01 -8.60
C ALA A 198 -5.10 -6.66 -7.10
N VAL A 199 -4.15 -7.26 -6.38
CA VAL A 199 -3.78 -6.78 -5.03
C VAL A 199 -2.64 -5.79 -5.20
N SER A 200 -2.84 -4.55 -4.76
CA SER A 200 -1.98 -3.42 -5.08
C SER A 200 -1.55 -2.67 -3.82
N THR A 201 -0.28 -2.32 -3.72
CA THR A 201 0.22 -1.39 -2.69
C THR A 201 0.09 0.09 -3.11
N SER A 202 -0.66 0.39 -4.16
CA SER A 202 -1.04 1.77 -4.47
C SER A 202 -1.91 2.39 -3.37
N ASN A 203 -2.17 3.69 -3.47
CA ASN A 203 -3.07 4.41 -2.57
C ASN A 203 -4.42 4.78 -3.23
N ARG A 204 -4.67 4.34 -4.47
CA ARG A 204 -5.89 4.66 -5.23
C ARG A 204 -6.34 3.46 -6.05
N ASN A 205 -7.64 3.18 -6.00
CA ASN A 205 -8.28 2.07 -6.73
C ASN A 205 -9.64 2.44 -7.33
N PHE A 206 -9.83 3.71 -7.70
CA PHE A 206 -11.01 4.11 -8.46
C PHE A 206 -11.10 3.37 -9.80
N GLU A 207 -12.31 3.27 -10.33
CA GLU A 207 -12.60 2.52 -11.55
C GLU A 207 -11.70 2.98 -12.70
N GLY A 208 -11.11 2.02 -13.41
CA GLY A 208 -10.16 2.32 -14.49
C GLY A 208 -8.74 2.68 -14.05
N ARG A 209 -8.44 2.84 -12.75
CA ARG A 209 -7.15 3.36 -12.28
C ARG A 209 -5.94 2.53 -12.71
N GLN A 210 -6.04 1.20 -12.63
CA GLN A 210 -4.97 0.30 -13.04
C GLN A 210 -5.21 -0.32 -14.42
N GLY A 211 -6.21 0.16 -15.16
CA GLY A 211 -6.69 -0.41 -16.40
C GLY A 211 -8.22 -0.36 -16.49
N PRO A 212 -8.82 -0.11 -17.67
CA PRO A 212 -10.27 -0.16 -17.83
C PRO A 212 -10.86 -1.50 -17.35
N GLY A 213 -11.83 -1.45 -16.44
CA GLY A 213 -12.47 -2.64 -15.88
C GLY A 213 -11.61 -3.47 -14.92
N SER A 214 -10.41 -3.01 -14.56
CA SER A 214 -9.57 -3.68 -13.56
C SER A 214 -10.21 -3.63 -12.18
N ARG A 215 -10.14 -4.74 -11.42
CA ARG A 215 -10.68 -4.82 -10.05
C ARG A 215 -9.54 -4.77 -9.03
N THR A 216 -9.21 -3.57 -8.59
CA THR A 216 -8.05 -3.32 -7.72
C THR A 216 -8.43 -3.30 -6.24
N ILE A 217 -7.70 -4.10 -5.47
CA ILE A 217 -7.79 -4.25 -4.02
C ILE A 217 -6.53 -3.66 -3.42
N LEU A 218 -6.65 -2.55 -2.70
CA LEU A 218 -5.52 -1.95 -1.99
C LEU A 218 -5.16 -2.79 -0.77
N ALA A 219 -3.87 -2.99 -0.54
CA ALA A 219 -3.38 -3.72 0.62
C ALA A 219 -1.94 -3.30 0.98
N GLY A 220 -1.50 -3.66 2.19
CA GLY A 220 -0.11 -3.47 2.61
C GLY A 220 0.87 -4.47 1.93
N PRO A 221 2.20 -4.20 1.97
CA PRO A 221 3.20 -5.05 1.33
C PRO A 221 3.18 -6.53 1.75
N LEU A 222 2.88 -6.82 3.02
CA LEU A 222 2.80 -8.19 3.52
C LEU A 222 1.59 -8.96 2.95
N VAL A 223 0.42 -8.32 2.86
CA VAL A 223 -0.77 -8.92 2.23
C VAL A 223 -0.51 -9.15 0.74
N ALA A 224 0.13 -8.19 0.06
CA ALA A 224 0.54 -8.35 -1.34
C ALA A 224 1.53 -9.51 -1.53
N ALA A 225 2.49 -9.68 -0.61
CA ALA A 225 3.42 -10.81 -0.61
C ALA A 225 2.69 -12.15 -0.41
N ALA A 226 1.79 -12.23 0.56
CA ALA A 226 0.97 -13.42 0.80
C ALA A 226 0.13 -13.77 -0.43
N ALA A 227 -0.51 -12.78 -1.05
CA ALA A 227 -1.29 -12.98 -2.26
C ALA A 227 -0.44 -13.43 -3.45
N ALA A 228 0.78 -12.90 -3.58
CA ALA A 228 1.69 -13.27 -4.66
C ALA A 228 2.18 -14.72 -4.56
N ILE A 229 2.34 -15.23 -3.34
CA ILE A 229 2.76 -16.61 -3.10
C ILE A 229 1.59 -17.59 -3.22
N THR A 230 0.40 -17.20 -2.76
CA THR A 230 -0.75 -18.12 -2.66
C THR A 230 -1.71 -18.06 -3.85
N GLY A 231 -1.61 -17.03 -4.70
CA GLY A 231 -2.51 -16.85 -5.84
C GLY A 231 -3.90 -16.36 -5.47
N LYS A 232 -4.12 -15.95 -4.22
CA LYS A 232 -5.40 -15.53 -3.66
C LYS A 232 -5.18 -14.52 -2.54
N ILE A 233 -6.20 -13.73 -2.21
CA ILE A 233 -6.16 -12.85 -1.03
C ILE A 233 -5.92 -13.73 0.22
N THR A 234 -4.88 -13.43 0.99
CA THR A 234 -4.47 -14.26 2.13
C THR A 234 -3.99 -13.36 3.27
N ASP A 235 -4.41 -13.66 4.50
CA ASP A 235 -3.86 -13.01 5.69
C ASP A 235 -2.38 -13.38 5.83
N PRO A 236 -1.44 -12.41 5.87
CA PRO A 236 -0.02 -12.70 5.96
C PRO A 236 0.41 -13.36 7.29
N ARG A 237 -0.49 -13.48 8.26
CA ARG A 237 -0.25 -14.21 9.52
C ARG A 237 -0.52 -15.71 9.39
N GLU A 238 -1.22 -16.14 8.33
CA GLU A 238 -1.44 -17.56 8.03
C GLU A 238 -0.13 -18.22 7.54
N LYS A 239 0.09 -19.47 7.96
CA LYS A 239 1.31 -20.25 7.65
C LYS A 239 1.20 -21.01 6.34
#